data_AF-A0A243SDB3-F1
#
_entry.id   AF-A0A243SDB3-F1
#
_cell.length_a   1.000
_cell.length_b   1.000
_cell.length_c   1.000
_cell.angle_alpha   90.00
_cell.angle_beta   90.00
_cell.angle_gamma   90.00
#
_symmetry.space_group_name_H-M   'P 1'
#
loop_
_entity.id
_entity.type
_entity.pdbx_description
1 polymer ?
#
loop_
_entity_poly.entity_id
_entity_poly.type
_entity_poly.pdbx_seq_one_letter_code
_entity_poly.pdbx_strand_id
1 'polypeptide(L)'
;TIITKIPIPFNPTNPKLFTFNSLNEKIKINVSDIKELTITDLSNNSQLFIAEGKFLTKIIFKGSIIKWYRTYVRNAYDGSVMENDYMVNENNEKFKFGVFNNKREKLKEITFLHSTPELVKLIENMKMTDENILMILKKYEE
;
A
#
# COMPACT_ATOMS: atom_id res chain seq x y z
N THR A 1 -14.03 -14.84 -8.08
CA THR A 1 -13.50 -13.54 -8.53
C THR A 1 -14.60 -12.75 -9.19
N ILE A 2 -14.86 -11.52 -8.74
CA ILE A 2 -15.86 -10.63 -9.35
C ILE A 2 -15.10 -9.67 -10.28
N ILE A 3 -15.53 -9.56 -11.53
CA ILE A 3 -15.01 -8.56 -12.47
C ILE A 3 -15.88 -7.30 -12.33
N THR A 4 -15.26 -6.17 -12.01
CA THR A 4 -15.94 -4.90 -11.73
C THR A 4 -15.48 -3.82 -12.70
N LYS A 5 -16.35 -2.84 -13.00
CA LYS A 5 -15.95 -1.64 -13.73
C LYS A 5 -15.51 -0.58 -12.72
N ILE A 6 -14.41 0.11 -13.00
CA ILE A 6 -13.84 1.15 -12.13
C ILE A 6 -13.79 2.46 -12.92
N PRO A 7 -14.31 3.59 -12.38
CA PRO A 7 -14.13 4.89 -12.99
C PRO A 7 -12.65 5.29 -13.04
N ILE A 8 -12.18 5.81 -14.17
CA ILE A 8 -10.82 6.32 -14.35
C ILE A 8 -10.87 7.85 -14.40
N PRO A 9 -10.00 8.58 -13.65
CA PRO A 9 -8.96 8.05 -12.76
C PRO A 9 -9.55 7.40 -11.49
N PHE A 10 -8.98 6.26 -11.10
CA PHE A 10 -9.36 5.58 -9.86
C PHE A 10 -8.98 6.46 -8.66
N ASN A 11 -9.96 6.75 -7.79
CA ASN A 11 -9.73 7.48 -6.56
C ASN A 11 -9.82 6.54 -5.35
N PRO A 12 -8.69 6.10 -4.77
CA PRO A 12 -8.68 5.19 -3.63
C PRO A 12 -9.23 5.82 -2.34
N THR A 13 -9.31 7.15 -2.23
CA THR A 13 -9.89 7.85 -1.08
C THR A 13 -11.43 7.81 -1.07
N ASN A 14 -12.04 7.56 -2.23
CA ASN A 14 -13.49 7.41 -2.40
C ASN A 14 -13.79 6.38 -3.50
N PRO A 15 -13.49 5.09 -3.25
CA PRO A 15 -13.58 4.07 -4.26
C PRO A 15 -15.05 3.79 -4.58
N LYS A 16 -15.48 4.25 -5.75
CA LYS A 16 -16.82 3.95 -6.30
C LYS A 16 -16.73 2.70 -7.15
N LEU A 17 -17.00 1.55 -6.55
CA LEU A 17 -16.92 0.24 -7.19
C LEU A 17 -18.31 -0.29 -7.52
N PHE A 18 -18.49 -0.75 -8.77
CA PHE A 18 -19.76 -1.24 -9.25
C PHE A 18 -19.62 -2.49 -10.10
N THR A 19 -20.49 -3.46 -9.84
CA THR A 19 -20.68 -4.64 -10.69
C THR A 19 -22.09 -4.65 -11.28
N PHE A 20 -22.36 -5.57 -12.19
CA PHE A 20 -23.68 -5.82 -12.75
C PHE A 20 -24.14 -7.20 -12.31
N ASN A 21 -25.38 -7.32 -11.85
CA ASN A 21 -25.96 -8.62 -11.54
C ASN A 21 -26.41 -9.36 -12.81
N SER A 22 -27.01 -10.55 -12.62
CA SER A 22 -27.57 -11.36 -13.70
C SER A 22 -28.69 -10.67 -14.49
N LEU A 23 -29.30 -9.62 -13.95
CA LEU A 23 -30.34 -8.82 -14.57
C LEU A 23 -29.78 -7.54 -15.25
N ASN A 24 -28.46 -7.41 -15.31
CA ASN A 24 -27.76 -6.23 -15.83
C ASN A 24 -28.04 -4.93 -15.04
N GLU A 25 -28.43 -5.06 -13.77
CA GLU A 25 -28.62 -3.93 -12.87
C GLU A 25 -27.28 -3.58 -12.20
N LYS A 26 -27.01 -2.27 -12.10
CA LYS A 26 -25.79 -1.75 -11.49
C LYS A 26 -25.86 -1.87 -9.96
N ILE A 27 -24.98 -2.67 -9.38
CA ILE A 27 -24.86 -2.86 -7.93
C ILE A 27 -23.59 -2.17 -7.42
N LYS A 28 -23.72 -1.43 -6.32
CA LYS A 28 -22.58 -0.85 -5.59
C LYS A 28 -21.93 -1.91 -4.70
N ILE A 29 -20.61 -1.99 -4.74
CA ILE A 29 -19.81 -2.83 -3.83
C ILE A 29 -19.36 -1.96 -2.66
N ASN A 30 -19.62 -2.39 -1.42
CA ASN A 30 -19.06 -1.71 -0.26
C ASN A 30 -17.62 -2.18 -0.05
N VAL A 31 -16.74 -1.25 0.33
CA VAL A 31 -15.32 -1.55 0.60
C VAL A 31 -15.17 -2.60 1.71
N SER A 32 -16.01 -2.55 2.74
CA SER A 32 -16.01 -3.52 3.83
C SER A 32 -16.20 -4.96 3.38
N ASP A 33 -16.84 -5.17 2.23
CA ASP A 33 -17.18 -6.49 1.71
C ASP A 33 -16.06 -7.04 0.79
N ILE A 34 -15.01 -6.24 0.56
CA ILE A 34 -13.89 -6.57 -0.31
C ILE A 34 -12.80 -7.25 0.52
N LYS A 35 -12.63 -8.56 0.32
CA LYS A 35 -11.47 -9.26 0.86
C LYS A 35 -10.18 -8.83 0.15
N GLU A 36 -10.24 -8.75 -1.19
CA GLU A 36 -9.11 -8.47 -2.06
C GLU A 36 -9.62 -7.82 -3.35
N LEU A 37 -8.89 -6.81 -3.84
CA LEU A 37 -9.17 -6.13 -5.09
C LEU A 37 -7.88 -5.96 -5.88
N THR A 38 -7.82 -6.55 -7.06
CA THR A 38 -6.73 -6.33 -8.01
C THR A 38 -7.18 -5.35 -9.08
N ILE A 39 -6.40 -4.29 -9.27
CA ILE A 39 -6.60 -3.30 -10.34
C ILE A 39 -5.44 -3.43 -11.30
N THR A 40 -5.73 -3.78 -12.55
CA THR A 40 -4.74 -3.82 -13.63
C THR A 40 -4.92 -2.58 -14.50
N ASP A 41 -3.86 -1.81 -14.67
CA ASP A 41 -3.87 -0.62 -15.54
C ASP A 41 -3.75 -0.99 -17.03
N LEU A 42 -3.84 0.01 -17.90
CA LEU A 42 -3.72 -0.17 -19.36
C LEU A 42 -2.32 -0.62 -19.80
N SER A 43 -1.32 -0.47 -18.93
CA SER A 43 0.05 -0.94 -19.13
C SER A 43 0.28 -2.34 -18.55
N ASN A 44 -0.79 -3.03 -18.16
CA ASN A 44 -0.78 -4.37 -17.56
C ASN A 44 -0.09 -4.43 -16.18
N ASN A 45 0.12 -3.28 -15.51
CA ASN A 45 0.61 -3.28 -14.14
C ASN A 45 -0.55 -3.58 -13.20
N SER A 46 -0.40 -4.65 -12.43
CA SER A 46 -1.41 -5.05 -11.45
C SER A 46 -1.06 -4.50 -10.07
N GLN A 47 -2.06 -3.90 -9.42
CA GLN A 47 -1.98 -3.36 -8.08
C GLN A 47 -2.95 -4.10 -7.18
N LEU A 48 -2.47 -4.57 -6.04
CA LEU A 48 -3.25 -5.33 -5.09
C LEU A 48 -3.73 -4.45 -3.94
N PHE A 49 -5.01 -4.54 -3.61
CA PHE A 49 -5.65 -3.81 -2.53
C PHE A 49 -6.40 -4.78 -1.61
N ILE A 50 -6.48 -4.42 -0.33
CA ILE A 50 -7.30 -5.08 0.69
C ILE A 50 -8.18 -4.04 1.39
N ALA A 51 -9.30 -4.46 1.95
CA ALA A 51 -10.10 -3.59 2.82
C ALA A 51 -9.50 -3.56 4.23
N GLU A 52 -9.27 -2.35 4.74
CA GLU A 52 -8.93 -2.10 6.14
C GLU A 52 -10.02 -1.18 6.72
N GLY A 53 -11.07 -1.80 7.26
CA GLY A 53 -12.28 -1.10 7.68
C GLY A 53 -13.04 -0.50 6.50
N LYS A 54 -13.07 0.82 6.38
CA LYS A 54 -13.75 1.55 5.30
C LYS A 54 -12.82 1.99 4.17
N PHE A 55 -11.53 1.69 4.28
CA PHE A 55 -10.51 2.15 3.35
C PHE A 55 -9.97 1.00 2.52
N LEU A 56 -9.59 1.30 1.28
CA LEU A 56 -8.76 0.41 0.48
C LEU A 56 -7.30 0.71 0.78
N THR A 57 -6.58 -0.32 1.22
CA THR A 57 -5.16 -0.29 1.50
C THR A 57 -4.44 -1.04 0.39
N LYS A 58 -3.53 -0.36 -0.32
CA LYS A 58 -2.68 -0.98 -1.34
C LYS A 58 -1.58 -1.79 -0.66
N ILE A 59 -1.34 -2.99 -1.16
CA ILE A 59 -0.18 -3.81 -0.81
C ILE A 59 0.95 -3.41 -1.75
N ILE A 60 2.00 -2.82 -1.20
CA ILE A 60 3.21 -2.43 -1.95
C ILE A 60 4.23 -3.58 -1.94
N PHE A 61 4.41 -4.22 -0.78
CA PHE A 61 5.28 -5.37 -0.60
C PHE A 61 4.66 -6.37 0.37
N LYS A 62 4.76 -7.66 0.07
CA LYS A 62 4.21 -8.74 0.89
C LYS A 62 5.29 -9.80 1.13
N GLY A 63 6.25 -9.46 2.00
CA GLY A 63 7.24 -10.39 2.49
C GLY A 63 6.74 -11.24 3.66
N SER A 64 7.60 -12.16 4.10
CA SER A 64 7.35 -13.04 5.24
C SER A 64 7.68 -12.37 6.58
N ILE A 65 8.79 -11.62 6.62
CA ILE A 65 9.29 -10.88 7.78
C ILE A 65 8.66 -9.48 7.86
N ILE A 66 8.50 -8.82 6.71
CA ILE A 66 8.01 -7.44 6.62
C ILE A 66 7.03 -7.27 5.47
N LYS A 67 5.95 -6.53 5.75
CA LYS A 67 4.93 -6.17 4.76
C LYS A 67 4.83 -4.66 4.69
N TRP A 68 4.65 -4.11 3.49
CA TRP A 68 4.49 -2.68 3.28
C TRP A 68 3.15 -2.40 2.61
N TYR A 69 2.40 -1.50 3.25
CA TYR A 69 1.09 -1.06 2.86
C TYR A 69 1.06 0.46 2.62
N ARG A 70 0.19 0.89 1.72
CA ARG A 70 -0.12 2.29 1.45
C ARG A 70 -1.61 2.55 1.54
N THR A 71 -1.98 3.50 2.36
CA THR A 71 -3.34 4.04 2.43
C THR A 71 -3.40 5.40 1.74
N TYR A 72 -4.58 5.74 1.25
CA TYR A 72 -4.83 7.01 0.60
C TYR A 72 -5.85 7.79 1.42
N VAL A 73 -5.53 9.02 1.77
CA VAL A 73 -6.44 9.93 2.47
C VAL A 73 -6.59 11.21 1.67
N ARG A 74 -7.74 11.86 1.81
CA ARG A 74 -7.96 13.16 1.18
C ARG A 74 -7.42 14.25 2.11
N ASN A 75 -6.59 15.14 1.58
CA ASN A 75 -6.15 16.35 2.29
C ASN A 75 -7.36 17.23 2.58
N ALA A 76 -7.51 17.66 3.84
CA ALA A 76 -8.63 18.48 4.28
C ALA A 76 -8.61 19.90 3.68
N TYR A 77 -7.43 20.43 3.34
CA TYR A 77 -7.25 21.82 2.91
C TYR A 77 -7.52 22.03 1.42
N ASP A 78 -6.93 21.21 0.57
CA ASP A 78 -7.00 21.37 -0.90
C ASP A 78 -7.72 20.19 -1.60
N GLY A 79 -8.11 19.16 -0.86
CA GLY A 79 -8.76 17.99 -1.40
C GLY A 79 -7.86 17.06 -2.21
N SER A 80 -6.54 17.30 -2.23
CA SER A 80 -5.54 16.44 -2.87
C SER A 80 -5.48 15.06 -2.21
N VAL A 81 -4.94 14.07 -2.93
CA VAL A 81 -4.73 12.73 -2.38
C VAL A 81 -3.38 12.69 -1.69
N MET A 82 -3.38 12.38 -0.40
CA MET A 82 -2.19 12.12 0.39
C MET A 82 -1.98 10.62 0.55
N GLU A 83 -0.73 10.21 0.47
CA GLU A 83 -0.30 8.83 0.71
C GLU A 83 0.22 8.69 2.13
N ASN A 84 -0.27 7.67 2.84
CA ASN A 84 0.20 7.30 4.16
C ASN A 84 0.69 5.85 4.10
N ASP A 85 1.99 5.69 4.29
CA ASP A 85 2.65 4.39 4.26
C ASP A 85 2.71 3.79 5.67
N TYR A 86 2.63 2.47 5.76
CA TYR A 86 3.03 1.77 6.98
C TYR A 86 3.57 0.38 6.67
N MET A 87 4.47 -0.09 7.53
CA MET A 87 5.01 -1.44 7.48
C MET A 87 4.54 -2.24 8.69
N VAL A 88 4.48 -3.55 8.52
CA VAL A 88 4.08 -4.50 9.55
C VAL A 88 5.10 -5.63 9.58
N ASN A 89 5.73 -5.85 10.72
CA ASN A 89 6.66 -6.98 10.89
C ASN A 89 5.91 -8.28 11.22
N GLU A 90 6.66 -9.38 11.35
CA GLU A 90 6.17 -10.70 11.75
C GLU A 90 5.42 -10.72 13.09
N ASN A 91 5.75 -9.80 14.01
CA ASN A 91 5.09 -9.63 15.30
C ASN A 91 3.81 -8.78 15.24
N ASN A 92 3.36 -8.39 14.04
CA ASN A 92 2.25 -7.48 13.79
C ASN A 92 2.45 -6.04 14.32
N GLU A 93 3.69 -5.63 14.59
CA GLU A 93 4.00 -4.26 14.98
C GLU A 93 3.92 -3.34 13.77
N LYS A 94 3.18 -2.22 13.91
CA LYS A 94 2.94 -1.27 12.82
C LYS A 94 3.89 -0.07 12.89
N PHE A 95 4.68 0.13 11.83
CA PHE A 95 5.60 1.26 11.66
C PHE A 95 5.03 2.23 10.64
N LYS A 96 4.58 3.42 11.06
CA LYS A 96 3.97 4.41 10.16
C LYS A 96 5.01 5.35 9.56
N PHE A 97 4.95 5.54 8.25
CA PHE A 97 5.73 6.55 7.52
C PHE A 97 4.78 7.55 6.86
N GLY A 98 4.97 8.82 7.16
CA GLY A 98 4.17 9.91 6.61
C GLY A 98 5.04 11.13 6.38
N VAL A 99 4.42 12.22 5.94
CA VAL A 99 5.09 13.49 5.59
C VAL A 99 5.94 14.04 6.76
N PHE A 100 5.53 13.77 8.00
CA PHE A 100 6.20 14.24 9.22
C PHE A 100 7.16 13.21 9.85
N ASN A 101 7.21 11.98 9.33
CA ASN A 101 8.07 10.92 9.87
C ASN A 101 9.24 10.69 8.92
N ASN A 102 10.47 10.66 9.46
CA ASN A 102 11.64 10.40 8.64
C ASN A 102 11.63 8.93 8.15
N LYS A 103 11.18 8.72 6.89
CA LYS A 103 11.13 7.41 6.21
C LYS A 103 12.43 6.64 6.37
N ARG A 104 13.58 7.33 6.28
CA ARG A 104 14.91 6.73 6.40
C ARG A 104 15.16 6.17 7.80
N GLU A 105 14.90 6.95 8.85
CA GLU A 105 15.13 6.51 10.23
C GLU A 105 14.27 5.30 10.58
N LYS A 106 12.99 5.32 10.18
CA LYS A 106 12.09 4.19 10.42
C LYS A 106 12.49 2.94 9.64
N LEU A 107 12.97 3.09 8.40
CA LEU A 107 13.49 1.95 7.64
C LEU A 107 14.76 1.37 8.29
N LYS A 108 15.67 2.23 8.79
CA LYS A 108 16.84 1.79 9.54
C LYS A 108 16.43 1.03 10.80
N GLU A 109 15.50 1.57 11.59
CA GLU A 109 14.96 0.93 12.80
C GLU A 109 14.47 -0.48 12.51
N ILE A 110 13.66 -0.64 11.44
CA ILE A 110 13.14 -1.96 11.02
C ILE A 110 14.29 -2.90 10.63
N THR A 111 15.22 -2.46 9.77
CA THR A 111 16.32 -3.34 9.32
C THR A 111 17.33 -3.68 10.42
N PHE A 112 17.51 -2.78 11.39
CA PHE A 112 18.44 -2.96 12.49
C PHE A 112 17.95 -4.02 13.48
N LEU A 113 16.63 -4.18 13.65
CA LEU A 113 16.05 -5.20 14.54
C LEU A 113 16.49 -6.63 14.19
N HIS A 114 16.83 -6.91 12.92
CA HIS A 114 17.35 -8.23 12.49
C HIS A 114 18.84 -8.22 12.18
N SER A 115 19.61 -7.28 12.74
CA SER A 115 21.09 -7.31 12.74
C SER A 115 21.74 -7.36 11.34
N THR A 116 21.28 -6.51 10.41
CA THR A 116 21.92 -6.34 9.08
C THR A 116 22.60 -4.96 8.92
N PRO A 117 23.79 -4.73 9.52
CA PRO A 117 24.50 -3.43 9.47
C PRO A 117 24.80 -2.94 8.05
N GLU A 118 24.92 -3.84 7.08
CA GLU A 118 25.17 -3.49 5.67
C GLU A 118 23.99 -2.76 5.05
N LEU A 119 22.76 -3.16 5.39
CA LEU A 119 21.55 -2.49 4.91
C LEU A 119 21.43 -1.08 5.48
N VAL A 120 21.84 -0.88 6.74
CA VAL A 120 21.83 0.45 7.36
C VAL A 120 22.71 1.43 6.58
N LYS A 121 23.94 1.04 6.21
CA LYS A 121 24.83 1.88 5.40
C LYS A 121 24.27 2.16 4.01
N LEU A 122 23.60 1.18 3.40
CA LEU A 122 22.96 1.35 2.11
C LEU A 122 21.79 2.34 2.20
N ILE A 123 20.98 2.23 3.26
CA ILE A 123 19.86 3.12 3.55
C ILE A 123 20.35 4.56 3.76
N GLU A 124 21.51 4.81 4.37
CA GLU A 124 22.03 6.17 4.59
C GLU A 124 22.40 6.90 3.30
N ASN A 125 22.87 6.18 2.29
CA ASN A 125 23.39 6.78 1.06
C ASN A 125 22.36 6.87 -0.08
N MET A 126 21.17 6.28 0.09
CA MET A 126 20.15 6.25 -0.97
C MET A 126 19.09 7.35 -0.86
N LYS A 127 18.42 7.64 -1.98
CA LYS A 127 17.18 8.43 -1.98
C LYS A 127 16.02 7.54 -1.52
N MET A 128 15.09 8.09 -0.73
CA MET A 128 13.92 7.36 -0.22
C MET A 128 12.79 7.32 -1.28
N THR A 129 13.06 6.70 -2.43
CA THR A 129 12.03 6.39 -3.44
C THR A 129 11.42 5.01 -3.18
N ASP A 130 10.24 4.75 -3.74
CA ASP A 130 9.55 3.47 -3.53
C ASP A 130 10.37 2.29 -4.06
N GLU A 131 11.06 2.46 -5.18
CA GLU A 131 11.92 1.44 -5.80
C GLU A 131 13.10 1.07 -4.89
N ASN A 132 13.75 2.07 -4.31
CA ASN A 132 14.88 1.84 -3.43
C ASN A 132 14.42 1.18 -2.12
N ILE A 133 13.28 1.60 -1.57
CA ILE A 133 12.71 0.95 -0.38
C ILE A 133 12.37 -0.52 -0.69
N LEU A 134 11.71 -0.79 -1.82
CA LEU A 134 11.43 -2.16 -2.27
C LEU A 134 12.70 -3.01 -2.41
N MET A 135 13.77 -2.44 -2.96
CA MET A 135 15.06 -3.12 -3.06
C MET A 135 15.61 -3.50 -1.68
N ILE A 136 15.56 -2.58 -0.70
CA ILE A 136 15.99 -2.86 0.67
C ILE A 136 15.13 -3.97 1.30
N LEU A 137 13.81 -3.89 1.18
CA LEU A 137 12.91 -4.88 1.77
C LEU A 137 13.11 -6.27 1.16
N LYS A 138 13.40 -6.36 -0.16
CA LYS A 138 13.74 -7.63 -0.80
C LYS A 138 15.02 -8.22 -0.22
N LYS A 139 16.08 -7.42 -0.08
CA LYS A 139 17.35 -7.86 0.53
C LYS A 139 17.22 -8.25 1.99
N TYR A 140 16.26 -7.66 2.68
CA TYR A 140 15.97 -7.95 4.08
C TYR A 140 15.21 -9.26 4.29
N GLU A 141 14.52 -9.75 3.26
CA GLU A 141 13.80 -11.04 3.27
C GLU A 141 14.66 -12.22 2.79
N GLU A 142 15.85 -11.94 2.23
CA GLU A 142 16.86 -12.94 1.86
C GLU A 142 17.59 -13.45 3.12
#